data_AF-A0A7X8W9C4-F1
#
_entry.id   AF-A0A7X8W9C4-F1
#
_cell.length_a   1.000
_cell.length_b   1.000
_cell.length_c   1.000
_cell.angle_alpha   90.00
_cell.angle_beta   90.00
_cell.angle_gamma   90.00
#
_symmetry.space_group_name_H-M   'P 1'
#
loop_
_entity.id
_entity.type
_entity.pdbx_description
1 polymer ?
#
loop_
_entity_poly.entity_id
_entity_poly.type
_entity_poly.pdbx_seq_one_letter_code
_entity_poly.pdbx_strand_id
1 'polypeptide(L)'
;MNNDSAQLKSVHTTHRSALFVITALALVLLLMLSLLSACRKGQSLTGTWELTSSQEEGYVVGMIFEFSSDGTLYISPGSAPIPSDDQVSLKNVQANDRLTYTSSRSGSLKILLQLDNAETISFAMNYEIENDRLIITDRDDVQLIFRRVN
;
A
#
# COMPACT_ATOMS: atom_id res chain seq x y z
N MET A 1 84.56 -17.31 9.47
CA MET A 1 83.25 -17.95 9.62
C MET A 1 82.22 -16.86 9.84
N ASN A 2 81.17 -16.89 9.02
CA ASN A 2 79.86 -16.22 9.07
C ASN A 2 79.78 -14.68 9.10
N ASN A 3 78.99 -14.16 8.15
CA ASN A 3 77.98 -13.09 8.30
C ASN A 3 77.25 -13.04 6.94
N ASP A 4 76.22 -13.85 6.73
CA ASP A 4 74.81 -13.61 7.10
C ASP A 4 74.16 -12.44 6.34
N SER A 5 73.64 -12.82 5.18
CA SER A 5 72.33 -12.48 4.62
C SER A 5 71.38 -11.71 5.54
N ALA A 6 71.13 -10.44 5.21
CA ALA A 6 69.95 -9.71 5.70
C ALA A 6 69.43 -8.76 4.60
N GLN A 7 68.83 -9.34 3.57
CA GLN A 7 67.84 -8.65 2.74
C GLN A 7 66.59 -9.51 2.66
N LEU A 8 65.44 -8.84 2.58
CA LEU A 8 64.07 -9.33 2.43
C LEU A 8 63.29 -9.54 3.73
N LYS A 9 62.71 -8.45 4.23
CA LYS A 9 61.29 -8.43 4.59
C LYS A 9 60.81 -6.99 4.72
N SER A 10 59.92 -6.57 3.82
CA SER A 10 58.81 -5.64 4.11
C SER A 10 58.39 -4.89 2.85
N VAL A 11 57.70 -5.58 1.93
CA VAL A 11 56.74 -4.94 1.03
C VAL A 11 55.64 -5.95 0.82
N HIS A 12 54.52 -5.86 1.56
CA HIS A 12 53.21 -6.41 1.17
C HIS A 12 52.18 -6.24 2.30
N THR A 13 51.84 -5.00 2.68
CA THR A 13 50.77 -4.82 3.68
C THR A 13 49.98 -3.52 3.58
N THR A 14 49.84 -2.92 2.38
CA THR A 14 49.07 -1.67 2.23
C THR A 14 47.90 -1.75 1.24
N HIS A 15 47.90 -2.71 0.31
CA HIS A 15 46.85 -2.80 -0.73
C HIS A 15 45.59 -3.58 -0.32
N ARG A 16 45.69 -4.52 0.63
CA ARG A 16 44.54 -5.35 1.03
C ARG A 16 43.53 -4.54 1.86
N SER A 17 44.02 -3.67 2.75
CA SER A 17 43.20 -2.91 3.70
C SER A 17 42.28 -1.90 3.01
N ALA A 18 42.78 -1.20 1.99
CA ALA A 18 42.00 -0.21 1.24
C ALA A 18 40.83 -0.85 0.46
N LEU A 19 41.05 -2.04 -0.10
CA LEU A 19 40.05 -2.78 -0.87
C LEU A 19 38.88 -3.26 -0.01
N PHE A 20 39.15 -3.67 1.24
CA PHE A 20 38.11 -4.04 2.21
C PHE A 20 37.27 -2.84 2.69
N VAL A 21 37.86 -1.65 2.80
CA VAL A 21 37.13 -0.44 3.21
C VAL A 21 36.17 0.02 2.12
N ILE A 22 36.60 -0.03 0.85
CA ILE A 22 35.78 0.39 -0.29
C ILE A 22 34.57 -0.55 -0.47
N THR A 23 34.77 -1.87 -0.35
CA THR A 23 33.68 -2.84 -0.45
C THR A 23 32.70 -2.74 0.71
N ALA A 24 33.19 -2.52 1.94
CA ALA A 24 32.33 -2.27 3.09
C ALA A 24 31.50 -0.99 2.92
N LEU A 25 32.10 0.09 2.42
CA LEU A 25 31.40 1.36 2.19
C LEU A 25 30.32 1.23 1.10
N ALA A 26 30.62 0.53 0.00
CA ALA A 26 29.65 0.27 -1.07
C ALA A 26 28.46 -0.59 -0.58
N LEU A 27 28.73 -1.59 0.28
CA LEU A 27 27.70 -2.41 0.88
C LEU A 27 26.80 -1.62 1.83
N VAL A 28 27.38 -0.74 2.66
CA VAL A 28 26.62 0.17 3.53
C VAL A 28 25.77 1.14 2.71
N LEU A 29 26.30 1.68 1.61
CA LEU A 29 25.52 2.55 0.72
C LEU A 29 24.33 1.81 0.13
N LEU A 30 24.53 0.57 -0.37
CA LEU A 30 23.47 -0.28 -0.90
C LEU A 30 22.40 -0.63 0.14
N LEU A 31 22.81 -0.89 1.39
CA LEU A 31 21.89 -1.13 2.52
C LEU A 31 21.10 0.14 2.90
N MET A 32 21.70 1.32 2.80
CA MET A 32 21.00 2.59 3.06
C MET A 32 20.01 2.95 1.94
N LEU A 33 20.31 2.61 0.68
CA LEU A 33 19.36 2.79 -0.43
C LEU A 33 18.12 1.89 -0.30
N SER A 34 18.27 0.65 0.18
CA SER A 34 17.11 -0.25 0.39
C SER A 34 16.23 0.19 1.57
N LEU A 35 16.80 0.86 2.58
CA LEU A 35 16.05 1.44 3.70
C LEU A 35 15.15 2.63 3.28
N LEU A 36 15.54 3.40 2.26
CA LEU A 36 14.75 4.55 1.78
C LEU A 36 13.48 4.13 1.03
N SER A 37 13.51 2.98 0.34
CA SER A 37 12.33 2.44 -0.37
C SER A 37 11.26 1.86 0.57
N ALA A 38 11.63 1.51 1.80
CA ALA A 38 10.71 0.95 2.78
C ALA A 38 9.89 2.02 3.55
N CYS A 39 10.25 3.30 3.44
CA CYS A 39 9.65 4.36 4.25
C CYS A 39 8.41 5.04 3.62
N ARG A 40 8.00 4.67 2.39
CA ARG A 40 6.84 5.30 1.73
C ARG A 40 5.50 4.57 1.93
N LYS A 41 5.48 3.34 2.44
CA LYS A 41 4.24 2.55 2.62
C LYS A 41 3.70 2.76 4.04
N GLY A 42 2.96 3.85 4.26
CA GLY A 42 2.45 4.14 5.61
C GLY A 42 1.35 5.18 5.73
N GLN A 43 0.72 5.61 4.63
CA GLN A 43 -0.45 6.49 4.74
C GLN A 43 -1.68 5.68 5.11
N SER A 44 -2.51 6.24 6.00
CA SER A 44 -3.73 5.59 6.47
C SER A 44 -4.80 5.61 5.37
N LEU A 45 -5.45 4.45 5.16
CA LEU A 45 -6.63 4.32 4.31
C LEU A 45 -7.81 5.13 4.86
N THR A 46 -7.85 5.36 6.18
CA THR A 46 -8.91 6.11 6.85
C THR A 46 -9.10 7.50 6.23
N GLY A 47 -10.36 7.87 6.05
CA GLY A 47 -10.79 9.12 5.46
C GLY A 47 -11.71 8.94 4.25
N THR A 48 -12.00 10.05 3.61
CA THR A 48 -12.98 10.13 2.51
C THR A 48 -12.27 10.21 1.17
N TRP A 49 -12.74 9.40 0.22
CA TRP A 49 -12.13 9.23 -1.10
C TRP A 49 -13.20 9.28 -2.19
N GLU A 50 -12.95 10.04 -3.24
CA GLU A 50 -13.81 10.11 -4.42
C GLU A 50 -13.25 9.20 -5.52
N LEU A 51 -14.07 8.30 -6.05
CA LEU A 51 -13.70 7.45 -7.18
C LEU A 51 -13.55 8.32 -8.43
N THR A 52 -12.36 8.30 -9.03
CA THR A 52 -12.02 9.12 -10.21
C THR A 52 -11.87 8.30 -11.48
N SER A 53 -11.61 7.00 -11.37
CA SER A 53 -11.53 6.07 -12.50
C SER A 53 -11.81 4.65 -12.03
N SER A 54 -12.52 3.88 -12.86
CA SER A 54 -12.82 2.46 -12.66
C SER A 54 -12.62 1.71 -13.97
N GLN A 55 -12.08 0.50 -13.88
CA GLN A 55 -12.05 -0.47 -14.99
C GLN A 55 -13.27 -1.40 -15.01
N GLU A 56 -14.12 -1.31 -13.97
CA GLU A 56 -15.31 -2.14 -13.77
C GLU A 56 -16.57 -1.28 -13.89
N GLU A 57 -17.52 -1.73 -14.73
CA GLU A 57 -18.76 -0.99 -15.03
C GLU A 57 -19.68 -0.86 -13.81
N GLY A 58 -19.55 -1.75 -12.83
CA GLY A 58 -20.31 -1.70 -11.58
C GLY A 58 -19.95 -0.54 -10.65
N TYR A 59 -18.87 0.20 -10.91
CA TYR A 59 -18.47 1.35 -10.09
C TYR A 59 -18.59 2.67 -10.85
N VAL A 60 -19.35 3.61 -10.28
CA VAL A 60 -19.63 4.90 -10.91
C VAL A 60 -18.61 5.96 -10.46
N VAL A 61 -17.84 6.49 -11.41
CA VAL A 61 -16.91 7.60 -11.17
C VAL A 61 -17.66 8.79 -10.58
N GLY A 62 -17.15 9.33 -9.47
CA GLY A 62 -17.75 10.39 -8.65
C GLY A 62 -18.46 9.89 -7.40
N MET A 63 -18.53 8.57 -7.17
CA MET A 63 -18.95 7.99 -5.88
C MET A 63 -17.92 8.28 -4.78
N ILE A 64 -18.40 8.44 -3.55
CA ILE A 64 -17.60 8.72 -2.36
C ILE A 64 -17.54 7.48 -1.47
N PHE A 65 -16.33 7.14 -1.04
CA PHE A 65 -16.03 6.03 -0.14
C PHE A 65 -15.40 6.60 1.12
N GLU A 66 -16.04 6.38 2.26
CA GLU A 66 -15.53 6.79 3.57
C GLU A 66 -15.09 5.57 4.37
N PHE A 67 -13.77 5.45 4.55
CA PHE A 67 -13.17 4.44 5.40
C PHE A 67 -13.10 5.00 6.82
N SER A 68 -14.08 4.66 7.65
CA SER A 68 -14.16 5.13 9.04
C SER A 68 -13.08 4.48 9.91
N SER A 69 -12.65 5.17 10.97
CA SER A 69 -11.67 4.64 11.93
C SER A 69 -12.19 3.45 12.75
N ASP A 70 -13.51 3.24 12.80
CA ASP A 70 -14.13 2.10 13.48
C ASP A 70 -14.15 0.81 12.63
N GLY A 71 -13.71 0.88 11.37
CA GLY A 71 -13.72 -0.26 10.45
C GLY A 71 -14.97 -0.36 9.59
N THR A 72 -15.87 0.62 9.63
CA THR A 72 -17.05 0.70 8.74
C THR A 72 -16.71 1.41 7.44
N LEU A 73 -17.29 0.96 6.34
CA LEU A 73 -17.17 1.58 5.02
C LEU A 73 -18.52 2.16 4.59
N TYR A 74 -18.58 3.47 4.39
CA TYR A 74 -19.76 4.16 3.87
C TYR A 74 -19.56 4.54 2.41
N ILE A 75 -20.63 4.44 1.61
CA ILE A 75 -20.59 4.72 0.16
C ILE A 75 -21.70 5.71 -0.19
N SER A 76 -21.38 6.89 -0.69
CA SER A 76 -22.41 7.91 -0.99
C SER A 76 -22.32 8.44 -2.42
N PRO A 77 -23.43 8.98 -2.97
CA PRO A 77 -23.38 9.72 -4.21
C PRO A 77 -22.57 11.00 -3.97
N GLY A 78 -21.39 11.12 -4.57
CA GLY A 78 -20.61 12.36 -4.58
C GLY A 78 -21.05 13.27 -5.71
N SER A 79 -20.14 13.48 -6.66
CA SER A 79 -20.42 14.18 -7.91
C SER A 79 -21.23 13.34 -8.90
N ALA A 80 -21.35 12.03 -8.66
CA ALA A 80 -22.07 11.09 -9.50
C ALA A 80 -23.50 10.82 -9.01
N PRO A 81 -24.50 10.86 -9.90
CA PRO A 81 -25.82 10.33 -9.58
C PRO A 81 -25.75 8.79 -9.54
N ILE A 82 -26.21 8.20 -8.44
CA ILE A 82 -26.43 6.76 -8.33
C ILE A 82 -27.83 6.45 -8.90
N PRO A 83 -28.00 5.42 -9.75
CA PRO A 83 -29.33 4.99 -10.21
C PRO A 83 -30.28 4.74 -9.03
N SER A 84 -31.58 5.02 -9.21
CA SER A 84 -32.58 4.93 -8.12
C SER A 84 -32.62 3.55 -7.46
N ASP A 85 -32.44 2.50 -8.26
CA ASP A 85 -32.57 1.11 -7.81
C ASP A 85 -31.37 0.72 -6.94
N ASP A 86 -30.19 1.25 -7.26
CA ASP A 86 -28.96 1.04 -6.50
C ASP A 86 -28.94 1.89 -5.21
N GLN A 87 -29.59 3.07 -5.22
CA GLN A 87 -29.70 3.91 -4.02
C GLN A 87 -30.43 3.22 -2.87
N VAL A 88 -31.52 2.49 -3.16
CA VAL A 88 -32.27 1.77 -2.13
C VAL A 88 -31.42 0.65 -1.54
N SER A 89 -30.73 -0.11 -2.39
CA SER A 89 -29.84 -1.19 -1.97
C SER A 89 -28.68 -0.67 -1.12
N LEU A 90 -28.01 0.41 -1.56
CA LEU A 90 -26.92 1.03 -0.81
C LEU A 90 -27.37 1.61 0.53
N LYS A 91 -28.53 2.26 0.57
CA LYS A 91 -29.10 2.79 1.80
C LYS A 91 -29.40 1.69 2.80
N ASN A 92 -29.93 0.55 2.34
CA ASN A 92 -30.20 -0.61 3.19
C ASN A 92 -28.92 -1.27 3.72
N VAL A 93 -27.87 -1.35 2.91
CA VAL A 93 -26.56 -1.87 3.35
C VAL A 93 -25.94 -0.97 4.42
N GLN A 94 -25.99 0.35 4.22
CA GLN A 94 -25.37 1.32 5.13
C GLN A 94 -26.15 1.54 6.42
N ALA A 95 -27.49 1.55 6.39
CA ALA A 95 -28.31 1.75 7.58
C ALA A 95 -28.13 0.66 8.66
N ASN A 96 -27.45 -0.43 8.32
CA ASN A 96 -27.22 -1.58 9.18
C ASN A 96 -25.72 -1.87 9.39
N ASP A 97 -24.83 -0.94 9.01
CA ASP A 97 -23.36 -1.08 9.10
C ASP A 97 -22.83 -2.39 8.48
N ARG A 98 -23.49 -2.86 7.42
CA ARG A 98 -23.23 -4.19 6.84
C ARG A 98 -21.97 -4.23 6.00
N LEU A 99 -21.36 -3.08 5.72
CA LEU A 99 -20.13 -2.96 4.96
C LEU A 99 -19.00 -2.55 5.90
N THR A 100 -18.12 -3.49 6.20
CA THR A 100 -16.95 -3.26 7.06
C THR A 100 -15.67 -3.58 6.31
N TYR A 101 -14.54 -3.12 6.83
CA TYR A 101 -13.25 -3.37 6.22
C TYR A 101 -12.15 -3.58 7.25
N THR A 102 -11.12 -4.32 6.84
CA THR A 102 -9.84 -4.36 7.53
C THR A 102 -8.73 -4.02 6.55
N SER A 103 -7.71 -3.31 7.02
CA SER A 103 -6.56 -2.95 6.20
C SER A 103 -5.25 -3.17 6.94
N SER A 104 -4.17 -3.44 6.20
CA SER A 104 -2.83 -3.55 6.73
C SER A 104 -1.95 -2.43 6.18
N ARG A 105 -0.89 -2.08 6.92
CA ARG A 105 0.12 -1.11 6.45
C ARG A 105 0.89 -1.60 5.21
N SER A 106 0.88 -2.90 4.94
CA SER A 106 1.53 -3.48 3.77
C SER A 106 0.70 -3.34 2.49
N GLY A 107 -0.52 -2.80 2.57
CA GLY A 107 -1.40 -2.60 1.42
C GLY A 107 -2.42 -3.70 1.21
N SER A 108 -2.73 -4.53 2.21
CA SER A 108 -3.84 -5.51 2.09
C SER A 108 -5.14 -4.87 2.53
N LEU A 109 -6.22 -5.08 1.78
CA LEU A 109 -7.58 -4.61 2.08
C LEU A 109 -8.55 -5.80 2.03
N LYS A 110 -9.39 -5.93 3.04
CA LYS A 110 -10.50 -6.87 3.04
C LYS A 110 -11.78 -6.10 3.31
N ILE A 111 -12.76 -6.20 2.42
CA ILE A 111 -14.11 -5.68 2.62
C ILE A 111 -15.03 -6.86 2.94
N LEU A 112 -15.90 -6.67 3.92
CA LEU A 112 -16.90 -7.64 4.35
C LEU A 112 -18.28 -7.04 4.15
N LEU A 113 -19.13 -7.75 3.43
CA LEU A 113 -20.56 -7.43 3.27
C LEU A 113 -21.38 -8.47 4.04
N GLN A 114 -22.08 -8.04 5.08
CA GLN A 114 -23.05 -8.88 5.78
C GLN A 114 -24.38 -8.89 5.02
N LEU A 115 -24.94 -10.08 4.78
CA LEU A 115 -26.23 -10.29 4.15
C LEU A 115 -27.36 -10.44 5.19
N ASP A 116 -28.62 -10.34 4.77
CA ASP A 116 -29.79 -10.39 5.67
C ASP A 116 -29.96 -11.76 6.34
N ASN A 117 -29.43 -12.79 5.68
CA ASN A 117 -29.42 -14.18 6.16
C ASN A 117 -28.23 -14.47 7.09
N ALA A 118 -27.53 -13.44 7.59
CA ALA A 118 -26.30 -13.53 8.39
C ALA A 118 -25.08 -14.14 7.67
N GLU A 119 -25.16 -14.41 6.37
CA GLU A 119 -23.96 -14.75 5.58
C GLU A 119 -23.07 -13.51 5.43
N THR A 120 -21.78 -13.74 5.24
CA THR A 120 -20.81 -12.66 5.00
C THR A 120 -20.04 -12.95 3.73
N ILE A 121 -20.10 -12.02 2.78
CA ILE A 121 -19.27 -12.05 1.58
C ILE A 121 -17.98 -11.28 1.89
N SER A 122 -16.85 -11.85 1.50
CA SER A 122 -15.52 -11.28 1.72
C SER A 122 -14.83 -10.97 0.40
N PHE A 123 -14.40 -9.72 0.23
CA PHE A 123 -13.63 -9.26 -0.92
C PHE A 123 -12.20 -8.95 -0.47
N ALA A 124 -11.22 -9.70 -0.99
CA ALA A 124 -9.81 -9.50 -0.71
C ALA A 124 -9.16 -8.74 -1.87
N MET A 125 -8.47 -7.66 -1.55
CA MET A 125 -7.88 -6.72 -2.48
C MET A 125 -6.53 -6.24 -1.94
N ASN A 126 -5.77 -5.55 -2.78
CA ASN A 126 -4.63 -4.75 -2.36
C ASN A 126 -4.94 -3.27 -2.56
N TYR A 127 -4.26 -2.42 -1.80
CA TYR A 127 -4.35 -0.98 -1.96
C TYR A 127 -2.98 -0.32 -1.86
N GLU A 128 -2.82 0.77 -2.59
CA GLU A 128 -1.65 1.63 -2.56
C GLU A 128 -2.09 3.08 -2.40
N ILE A 129 -1.38 3.82 -1.55
CA ILE A 129 -1.61 5.25 -1.35
C ILE A 129 -0.33 6.01 -1.70
N GLU A 130 -0.47 6.96 -2.61
CA GLU A 130 0.56 7.92 -2.97
C GLU A 130 -0.01 9.34 -2.92
N ASN A 131 0.36 10.09 -1.88
CA ASN A 131 -0.18 11.43 -1.61
C ASN A 131 -1.73 11.39 -1.49
N ASP A 132 -2.44 12.17 -2.30
CA ASP A 132 -3.90 12.23 -2.31
C ASP A 132 -4.53 11.19 -3.25
N ARG A 133 -3.76 10.19 -3.71
CA ARG A 133 -4.24 9.14 -4.60
C ARG A 133 -4.26 7.80 -3.89
N LEU A 134 -5.41 7.13 -3.96
CA LEU A 134 -5.60 5.75 -3.53
C LEU A 134 -5.87 4.89 -4.76
N ILE A 135 -5.23 3.73 -4.84
CA ILE A 135 -5.49 2.71 -5.86
C ILE A 135 -5.90 1.45 -5.10
N ILE A 136 -7.06 0.89 -5.42
CA ILE A 136 -7.49 -0.43 -4.95
C ILE A 136 -7.46 -1.37 -6.14
N THR A 137 -6.80 -2.51 -5.99
CA THR A 137 -6.66 -3.55 -7.02
C THR A 137 -7.24 -4.84 -6.49
N ASP A 138 -8.16 -5.45 -7.23
CA ASP A 138 -8.70 -6.75 -6.86
C ASP A 138 -7.79 -7.92 -7.28
N ARG A 139 -8.30 -9.14 -7.16
CA ARG A 139 -7.56 -10.36 -7.48
C ARG A 139 -7.37 -10.60 -8.99
N ASP A 140 -8.19 -9.94 -9.81
CA ASP A 140 -8.25 -10.07 -11.25
C ASP A 140 -7.55 -8.86 -11.93
N ASP A 141 -6.72 -8.14 -11.16
CA ASP A 141 -5.97 -6.93 -11.52
C ASP A 141 -6.84 -5.73 -11.94
N VAL A 142 -8.13 -5.75 -11.61
CA VAL A 142 -9.06 -4.65 -11.85
C VAL A 142 -8.77 -3.52 -10.87
N GLN A 143 -8.61 -2.31 -11.39
CA GLN A 143 -8.26 -1.14 -10.60
C GLN A 143 -9.40 -0.14 -10.42
N LEU A 144 -9.53 0.33 -9.19
CA LEU A 144 -10.31 1.51 -8.79
C LEU A 144 -9.34 2.59 -8.31
N ILE A 145 -9.43 3.79 -8.89
CA ILE A 145 -8.53 4.91 -8.58
C ILE A 145 -9.32 6.04 -7.95
N PHE A 146 -8.88 6.47 -6.78
CA PHE A 146 -9.56 7.47 -5.98
C PHE A 146 -8.67 8.68 -5.70
N ARG A 147 -9.32 9.80 -5.40
CA ARG A 147 -8.73 11.04 -4.92
C ARG A 147 -9.21 11.34 -3.50
N ARG A 148 -8.32 11.80 -2.63
CA ARG A 148 -8.69 12.21 -1.26
C ARG A 148 -9.64 13.42 -1.29
N VAL A 149 -10.67 13.37 -0.46
CA VAL A 149 -11.60 14.47 -0.22
C VAL A 149 -11.22 15.11 1.11
N ASN A 150 -10.99 16.43 1.09
CA ASN A 150 -10.61 17.22 2.26
C ASN A 150 -11.84 17.79 2.97
#